data_AF-A0A544SK18-F1
#
_entry.id   AF-A0A544SK18-F1
#
_cell.length_a   1.000
_cell.length_b   1.000
_cell.length_c   1.000
_cell.angle_alpha   90.00
_cell.angle_beta   90.00
_cell.angle_gamma   90.00
#
_symmetry.space_group_name_H-M   'P 1'
#
loop_
_entity.id
_entity.type
_entity.pdbx_description
1 polymer ?
#
loop_
_entity_poly.entity_id
_entity_poly.type
_entity_poly.pdbx_seq_one_letter_code
_entity_poly.pdbx_strand_id
1 'polypeptide(L)'
;MVQLTDIIKQEFSQTVDFVAKNMEWKNESVILCYYSTMIDIAVVMEQIRIIQERFEAGEVAWGQTAFSEENNWTMKQLKESVCSGETVLIFPSTDKMLRIILPKTVS
;
A
#
# COMPACT_ATOMS: atom_id res chain seq x y z
N MET A 1 -4.50 -23.76 -1.82
CA MET A 1 -4.56 -22.59 -0.92
C MET A 1 -4.74 -21.36 -1.78
N VAL A 2 -5.78 -20.56 -1.54
CA VAL A 2 -5.97 -19.28 -2.25
C VAL A 2 -5.07 -18.24 -1.59
N GLN A 3 -4.28 -17.49 -2.36
CA GLN A 3 -3.42 -16.45 -1.79
C GLN A 3 -4.25 -15.21 -1.47
N LEU A 4 -3.90 -14.46 -0.41
CA LEU A 4 -4.59 -13.22 -0.04
C LEU A 4 -4.60 -12.21 -1.20
N THR A 5 -3.54 -12.17 -2.00
CA THR A 5 -3.46 -11.37 -3.22
C THR A 5 -4.54 -11.71 -4.24
N ASP A 6 -4.93 -12.99 -4.36
CA ASP A 6 -5.98 -13.41 -5.29
C ASP A 6 -7.36 -12.99 -4.78
N ILE A 7 -7.59 -13.10 -3.46
CA ILE A 7 -8.81 -12.62 -2.81
C ILE A 7 -8.95 -11.11 -3.03
N ILE A 8 -7.88 -10.35 -2.78
CA ILE A 8 -7.88 -8.90 -3.02
C ILE A 8 -8.18 -8.60 -4.49
N LYS A 9 -7.53 -9.26 -5.45
CA LYS A 9 -7.83 -9.04 -6.89
C LYS A 9 -9.28 -9.34 -7.26
N GLN A 10 -9.88 -10.37 -6.68
CA GLN A 10 -11.31 -10.69 -6.88
C GLN A 10 -12.22 -9.59 -6.33
N GLU A 11 -11.89 -9.03 -5.17
CA GLU A 11 -12.65 -7.93 -4.53
C GLU A 11 -12.63 -6.62 -5.35
N PHE A 12 -11.63 -6.43 -6.21
CA PHE A 12 -11.51 -5.34 -7.18
C PHE A 12 -11.93 -5.75 -8.60
N SER A 13 -12.77 -6.78 -8.71
CA SER A 13 -13.35 -7.29 -9.96
C SER A 13 -12.33 -7.66 -11.04
N GLN A 14 -11.08 -7.96 -10.65
CA GLN A 14 -9.98 -8.27 -11.57
C GLN A 14 -9.77 -7.20 -12.66
N THR A 15 -10.02 -5.94 -12.31
CA THR A 15 -9.73 -4.80 -13.21
C THR A 15 -8.26 -4.81 -13.63
N VAL A 16 -8.01 -4.54 -14.92
CA VAL A 16 -6.67 -4.66 -15.53
C VAL A 16 -5.66 -3.64 -15.01
N ASP A 17 -6.15 -2.51 -14.51
CA ASP A 17 -5.35 -1.41 -13.97
C ASP A 17 -5.13 -1.52 -12.46
N PHE A 18 -5.86 -2.40 -11.76
CA PHE A 18 -5.62 -2.69 -10.35
C PHE A 18 -4.43 -3.64 -10.18
N VAL A 19 -3.47 -3.21 -9.37
CA VAL A 19 -2.29 -3.98 -9.03
C VAL A 19 -2.42 -4.45 -7.58
N ALA A 20 -2.24 -5.75 -7.37
CA ALA A 20 -1.93 -6.33 -6.07
C ALA A 20 -0.77 -7.31 -6.23
N LYS A 21 0.37 -7.04 -5.59
CA LYS A 21 1.56 -7.88 -5.66
C LYS A 21 2.25 -7.99 -4.31
N ASN A 22 2.87 -9.14 -4.06
CA ASN A 22 3.74 -9.31 -2.91
C ASN A 22 5.04 -8.52 -3.13
N MET A 23 5.55 -7.93 -2.05
CA MET A 23 6.88 -7.37 -1.99
C MET A 23 7.49 -7.71 -0.63
N GLU A 24 8.82 -7.73 -0.60
CA GLU A 24 9.57 -7.95 0.62
C GLU A 24 9.69 -6.63 1.39
N TRP A 25 9.36 -6.67 2.67
CA TRP A 25 9.54 -5.58 3.63
C TRP A 25 10.43 -6.11 4.74
N LYS A 26 11.74 -5.88 4.64
CA LYS A 26 12.75 -6.49 5.52
C LYS A 26 12.67 -8.02 5.52
N ASN A 27 12.00 -8.61 6.52
CA ASN A 27 11.86 -10.07 6.71
C ASN A 27 10.40 -10.53 6.64
N GLU A 28 9.47 -9.65 6.23
CA GLU A 28 8.06 -9.98 6.08
C GLU A 28 7.57 -9.73 4.64
N SER A 29 6.59 -10.51 4.20
CA SER A 29 5.93 -10.31 2.92
C SER A 29 4.75 -9.37 3.11
N VAL A 30 4.75 -8.25 2.41
CA VAL A 30 3.67 -7.28 2.40
C VAL A 30 3.02 -7.23 1.03
N ILE A 31 1.78 -6.77 0.94
CA ILE A 31 1.05 -6.68 -0.32
C ILE A 31 0.91 -5.22 -0.71
N LEU A 32 1.46 -4.87 -1.87
CA LEU A 32 1.33 -3.55 -2.48
C LEU A 32 0.09 -3.50 -3.38
N CYS A 33 -0.82 -2.57 -3.09
CA CYS A 33 -2.08 -2.37 -3.77
C CYS A 33 -2.24 -0.93 -4.28
N TYR A 34 -2.59 -0.76 -5.56
CA TYR A 34 -2.86 0.55 -6.17
C TYR A 34 -3.56 0.40 -7.52
N TYR A 35 -4.17 1.49 -8.02
CA TYR A 35 -4.53 1.62 -9.43
C TYR A 35 -3.38 2.25 -10.21
N SER A 36 -2.81 1.50 -11.15
CA SER A 36 -1.68 1.93 -12.00
C SER A 36 -1.97 3.18 -12.84
N THR A 37 -3.24 3.46 -13.10
CA THR A 37 -3.75 4.61 -13.85
C THR A 37 -3.90 5.87 -12.98
N MET A 38 -3.79 5.75 -11.65
CA MET A 38 -4.07 6.84 -10.70
C MET A 38 -2.83 7.37 -9.97
N ILE A 39 -1.67 6.73 -10.16
CA ILE A 39 -0.46 7.04 -9.40
C ILE A 39 0.76 7.24 -10.30
N ASP A 40 1.73 8.00 -9.82
CA ASP A 40 3.10 7.93 -10.31
C ASP A 40 3.87 6.91 -9.48
N ILE A 41 4.13 5.74 -10.08
CA ILE A 41 4.80 4.63 -9.39
C ILE A 41 6.22 4.99 -8.95
N ALA A 42 6.93 5.85 -9.68
CA ALA A 42 8.30 6.22 -9.32
C ALA A 42 8.30 7.04 -8.02
N VAL A 43 7.38 8.00 -7.90
CA VAL A 43 7.22 8.81 -6.69
C VAL A 43 6.75 7.96 -5.52
N VAL A 44 5.79 7.06 -5.74
CA VAL A 44 5.31 6.12 -4.71
C VAL A 44 6.43 5.23 -4.18
N MET A 45 7.22 4.64 -5.08
CA MET A 45 8.33 3.76 -4.68
C MET A 45 9.42 4.51 -3.90
N GLU A 46 9.65 5.79 -4.22
CA GLU A 46 10.57 6.62 -3.44
C GLU A 46 10.04 6.90 -2.03
N GLN A 47 8.74 7.18 -1.88
CA GLN A 47 8.13 7.31 -0.55
C GLN A 47 8.20 6.00 0.24
N ILE A 48 7.95 4.86 -0.41
CA ILE A 48 8.10 3.54 0.20
C ILE A 48 9.52 3.33 0.71
N ARG A 49 10.53 3.66 -0.10
CA ARG A 49 11.95 3.54 0.27
C ARG A 49 12.26 4.35 1.54
N ILE A 50 11.84 5.61 1.58
CA ILE A 50 12.04 6.49 2.74
C ILE A 50 11.38 5.91 3.99
N ILE A 51 10.13 5.43 3.88
CA ILE A 51 9.39 4.86 5.01
C ILE A 51 10.05 3.55 5.49
N GLN A 52 10.55 2.73 4.56
CA GLN A 52 11.28 1.51 4.89
C GLN A 52 12.58 1.81 5.64
N GLU A 53 13.34 2.85 5.25
CA GLU A 53 14.55 3.28 5.98
C GLU A 53 14.22 3.68 7.42
N ARG A 54 13.12 4.39 7.65
CA ARG A 54 12.65 4.77 8.99
C ARG A 54 12.26 3.54 9.82
N PHE A 55 11.59 2.57 9.19
CA PHE A 55 11.24 1.29 9.82
C PHE A 55 12.49 0.52 10.25
N GLU A 56 13.50 0.45 9.38
CA GLU A 56 14.76 -0.24 9.65
C GLU A 56 15.59 0.45 10.74
N ALA A 57 15.55 1.79 10.80
CA ALA A 57 16.14 2.58 11.87
C ALA A 57 15.41 2.45 13.22
N GLY A 58 14.24 1.80 13.26
CA GLY A 58 13.45 1.63 14.47
C GLY A 58 12.80 2.92 14.97
N GLU A 59 12.51 3.86 14.06
CA GLU A 59 11.87 5.12 14.43
C GLU A 59 10.46 4.89 14.98
N VAL A 60 10.13 5.64 16.03
CA VAL A 60 8.75 5.70 16.54
C VAL A 60 7.86 6.34 15.47
N ALA A 61 6.72 5.72 15.18
CA ALA A 61 5.78 6.18 14.15
C ALA A 61 6.43 6.31 12.74
N TRP A 62 7.30 5.36 12.39
CA TRP A 62 7.93 5.26 11.06
C TRP A 62 6.92 5.34 9.90
N GLY A 63 5.71 4.79 10.07
CA GLY A 63 4.64 4.79 9.08
C GLY A 63 3.85 6.10 8.99
N GLN A 64 4.06 7.05 9.90
CA GLN A 64 3.41 8.37 9.84
C GLN A 64 4.36 9.41 9.26
N THR A 65 3.99 9.94 8.09
CA THR A 65 4.69 11.03 7.41
C THR A 65 3.68 12.06 6.92
N ALA A 66 4.14 13.14 6.28
CA ALA A 66 3.26 14.05 5.56
C ALA A 66 2.48 13.38 4.40
N PHE A 67 2.93 12.21 3.94
CA PHE A 67 2.37 11.47 2.81
C PHE A 67 1.95 10.06 3.17
N SER A 68 1.93 9.68 4.45
CA SER A 68 1.59 8.32 4.83
C SER A 68 0.94 8.23 6.20
N GLU A 69 0.04 7.26 6.32
CA GLU A 69 -0.68 6.97 7.55
C GLU A 69 -0.81 5.46 7.75
N GLU A 70 -0.47 4.99 8.94
CA GLU A 70 -0.67 3.60 9.33
C GLU A 70 -2.04 3.43 10.01
N ASN A 71 -2.82 2.48 9.51
CA ASN A 71 -4.16 2.17 10.00
C ASN A 71 -4.35 0.65 10.18
N ASN A 72 -5.40 0.25 10.89
CA ASN A 72 -5.80 -1.16 10.88
C ASN A 72 -6.21 -1.57 9.46
N TRP A 73 -5.91 -2.81 9.10
CA TRP A 73 -6.27 -3.35 7.80
C TRP A 73 -7.69 -3.90 7.81
N THR A 74 -8.52 -3.41 6.88
CA THR A 74 -9.79 -4.05 6.50
C THR A 74 -9.98 -3.96 5.00
N MET A 75 -10.73 -4.90 4.42
CA MET A 75 -11.07 -4.86 2.98
C MET A 75 -11.81 -3.57 2.61
N LYS A 76 -12.65 -3.04 3.51
CA LYS A 76 -13.38 -1.79 3.30
C LYS A 76 -12.43 -0.60 3.17
N GLN A 77 -11.50 -0.42 4.11
CA GLN A 77 -10.53 0.67 4.08
C GLN A 77 -9.57 0.56 2.88
N LEU A 78 -9.19 -0.67 2.50
CA LEU A 78 -8.40 -0.91 1.31
C LEU A 78 -9.13 -0.40 0.05
N LYS A 79 -10.41 -0.75 -0.13
CA LYS A 79 -11.21 -0.27 -1.25
C LYS A 79 -11.35 1.25 -1.24
N GLU A 80 -11.68 1.84 -0.10
CA GLU A 80 -11.81 3.30 0.02
C GLU A 80 -10.52 4.04 -0.36
N SER A 81 -9.37 3.55 0.11
CA SER A 81 -8.06 4.16 -0.15
C SER A 81 -7.62 3.98 -1.61
N VAL A 82 -7.69 2.76 -2.14
CA VAL A 82 -7.25 2.52 -3.53
C VAL A 82 -8.16 3.26 -4.52
N CYS A 83 -9.48 3.27 -4.29
CA CYS A 83 -10.43 4.00 -5.14
C CYS A 83 -10.31 5.53 -5.02
N SER A 84 -9.73 6.08 -3.94
CA SER A 84 -9.42 7.51 -3.84
C SER A 84 -8.15 7.91 -4.61
N GLY A 85 -7.38 6.93 -5.08
CA GLY A 85 -6.10 7.11 -5.79
C GLY A 85 -4.88 6.96 -4.88
N GLU A 86 -5.03 6.39 -3.68
CA GLU A 86 -3.92 6.12 -2.79
C GLU A 86 -3.23 4.79 -3.12
N THR A 87 -1.98 4.66 -2.68
CA THR A 87 -1.29 3.38 -2.64
C THR A 87 -1.39 2.79 -1.24
N VAL A 88 -1.62 1.49 -1.12
CA VAL A 88 -1.73 0.81 0.17
C VAL A 88 -0.74 -0.35 0.23
N LEU A 89 0.03 -0.42 1.31
CA LEU A 89 0.79 -1.60 1.72
C LEU A 89 0.03 -2.32 2.83
N ILE A 90 -0.21 -3.62 2.68
CA ILE A 90 -0.87 -4.45 3.67
C ILE A 90 0.18 -5.32 4.36
N PHE A 91 0.15 -5.34 5.69
CA PHE A 91 1.00 -6.13 6.58
C PHE A 91 0.13 -7.23 7.21
N PRO A 92 0.01 -8.42 6.58
CA PRO A 92 -0.93 -9.45 7.03
C PRO A 92 -0.53 -10.08 8.37
N SER A 93 0.76 -10.00 8.72
CA SER A 93 1.33 -10.46 9.99
C SER A 93 0.81 -9.67 11.20
N THR A 94 0.47 -8.40 11.02
CA THR A 94 0.13 -7.46 12.10
C THR A 94 -1.28 -6.87 11.98
N ASP A 95 -2.07 -7.29 10.98
CA ASP A 95 -3.37 -6.70 10.64
C ASP A 95 -3.31 -5.17 10.46
N LYS A 96 -2.21 -4.69 9.85
CA LYS A 96 -1.99 -3.26 9.57
C LYS A 96 -1.97 -2.99 8.07
N MET A 97 -2.29 -1.75 7.72
CA MET A 97 -2.04 -1.21 6.40
C MET A 97 -1.40 0.17 6.50
N LEU A 98 -0.48 0.45 5.60
CA LEU A 98 0.12 1.75 5.41
C LEU A 98 -0.44 2.37 4.14
N ARG A 99 -1.10 3.52 4.27
CA ARG A 99 -1.60 4.31 3.15
C ARG A 99 -0.53 5.31 2.75
N ILE A 100 -0.34 5.47 1.45
CA ILE A 100 0.51 6.50 0.85
C ILE A 100 -0.40 7.46 0.11
N ILE A 101 -0.48 8.67 0.64
CA ILE A 101 -1.40 9.73 0.30
C ILE A 101 -0.59 10.81 -0.43
N LEU A 102 -0.35 10.57 -1.71
CA LEU A 102 0.31 11.56 -2.57
C LEU A 102 -0.73 12.50 -3.19
N PRO A 103 -0.42 13.80 -3.33
CA PRO A 103 -1.28 14.71 -4.06
C PRO A 103 -1.41 14.21 -5.51
N LYS A 104 -2.65 14.22 -6.02
CA LYS A 104 -2.91 13.91 -7.42
C LYS A 104 -2.07 14.84 -8.28
N THR A 105 -1.25 14.28 -9.17
CA THR A 105 -0.60 15.06 -10.22
C THR A 105 -1.72 15.63 -11.09
N VAL A 106 -2.00 16.93 -10.90
CA VAL A 106 -2.86 17.68 -11.80
C VAL A 106 -2.02 17.90 -13.05
N SER A 107 -2.12 16.97 -14.00
CA SER A 107 -1.57 17.12 -15.35
C SER A 107 -2.47 18.02 -16.18
#